data_AF-A0A1V9ZUD6-F1
#
_entry.id   AF-A0A1V9ZUD6-F1
#
_cell.length_a   1.000
_cell.length_b   1.000
_cell.length_c   1.000
_cell.angle_alpha   90.00
_cell.angle_beta   90.00
_cell.angle_gamma   90.00
#
_symmetry.space_group_name_H-M   'P 1'
#
loop_
_entity.id
_entity.type
_entity.pdbx_description
1 polymer ?
#
loop_
_entity_poly.entity_id
_entity_poly.type
_entity_poly.pdbx_seq_one_letter_code
_entity_poly.pdbx_strand_id
1 'polypeptide(L)'
;MVRWLILSAPTAVLAVTCSNQDIFSLLGVAMQPSWPNCTSALGQPPGTLAQLVQFKSAAQLSELCSTPTCVENINTAYSSMPNCTTSDGLELHEATAFTSAVLCSTLPASLLTHNGGTCTSLDRTVVSFIMGQRPVSAACLGEIGANASTIASVLPVNALSPVCHAPACLADIGAAYSQLPECTLPDGTKSRAAIQTALDSFCNLPVPSAGRRREGHHGWLLLLPILLFSDLY
;
A
#
# COMPACT_ATOMS: atom_id res chain seq x y z
N MET A 1 -29.90 53.88 -15.15
CA MET A 1 -28.65 53.13 -15.36
C MET A 1 -28.69 51.90 -14.47
N VAL A 2 -28.93 50.71 -15.04
CA VAL A 2 -28.99 49.44 -14.30
C VAL A 2 -27.65 48.74 -14.47
N ARG A 3 -26.96 48.52 -13.35
CA ARG A 3 -25.65 47.88 -13.26
C ARG A 3 -25.87 46.37 -13.11
N TRP A 4 -25.62 45.61 -14.17
CA TRP A 4 -25.68 44.16 -14.14
C TRP A 4 -24.44 43.62 -13.41
N LEU A 5 -24.65 43.04 -12.23
CA LEU A 5 -23.69 42.16 -11.57
C LEU A 5 -23.70 40.83 -12.32
N ILE A 6 -22.64 40.56 -13.09
CA ILE A 6 -22.39 39.23 -13.64
C ILE A 6 -21.92 38.37 -12.46
N LEU A 7 -22.86 37.59 -11.91
CA LEU A 7 -22.57 36.51 -10.99
C LEU A 7 -21.93 35.38 -11.82
N SER A 8 -20.60 35.28 -11.82
CA SER A 8 -19.91 34.12 -12.38
C SER A 8 -20.14 32.94 -11.45
N ALA A 9 -21.12 32.10 -11.79
CA ALA A 9 -21.29 30.80 -11.17
C ALA A 9 -20.00 29.98 -11.39
N PRO A 10 -19.44 29.36 -10.34
CA PRO A 10 -18.30 28.46 -10.53
C PRO A 10 -18.77 27.30 -11.41
N THR A 11 -18.12 27.14 -12.57
CA THR A 11 -18.24 25.94 -13.38
C THR A 11 -17.82 24.76 -12.51
N ALA A 12 -18.80 24.00 -12.02
CA ALA A 12 -18.56 22.69 -11.46
C ALA A 12 -17.93 21.86 -12.58
N VAL A 13 -16.63 21.61 -12.48
CA VAL A 13 -15.95 20.63 -13.32
C VAL A 13 -16.62 19.31 -12.96
N LEU A 14 -17.48 18.80 -13.85
CA LEU A 14 -18.04 17.47 -13.70
C LEU A 14 -16.85 16.51 -13.67
N ALA A 15 -16.60 15.90 -12.51
CA ALA A 15 -15.63 14.84 -12.38
C ALA A 15 -16.00 13.75 -13.39
N VAL A 16 -15.16 13.56 -14.41
CA VAL A 16 -15.39 12.56 -15.46
C VAL A 16 -15.24 11.19 -14.81
N THR A 17 -16.29 10.38 -14.82
CA THR A 17 -16.19 9.02 -14.29
C THR A 17 -15.29 8.17 -15.18
N CYS A 18 -14.36 7.42 -14.60
CA CYS A 18 -13.50 6.51 -15.36
C CYS A 18 -14.35 5.47 -16.09
N SER A 19 -14.09 5.29 -17.38
CA SER A 19 -14.62 4.17 -18.13
C SER A 19 -13.90 2.87 -17.78
N ASN A 20 -14.49 1.73 -18.12
CA ASN A 20 -13.79 0.45 -18.00
C ASN A 20 -12.47 0.45 -18.78
N GLN A 21 -12.39 1.16 -19.92
CA GLN A 21 -11.17 1.26 -20.71
C GLN A 21 -10.08 2.04 -19.98
N ASP A 22 -10.43 3.06 -19.20
CA ASP A 22 -9.47 3.82 -18.38
C ASP A 22 -8.88 2.94 -17.27
N ILE A 23 -9.75 2.17 -16.60
CA ILE A 23 -9.34 1.20 -15.58
C ILE A 23 -8.47 0.09 -16.18
N PHE A 24 -8.86 -0.46 -17.33
CA PHE A 24 -8.07 -1.47 -18.04
C PHE A 24 -6.75 -0.91 -18.59
N SER A 25 -6.65 0.39 -18.86
CA SER A 25 -5.38 1.00 -19.27
C SER A 25 -4.36 0.99 -18.14
N LEU A 26 -4.80 1.04 -16.88
CA LEU A 26 -3.93 0.88 -15.71
C LEU A 26 -3.37 -0.55 -15.61
N LEU A 27 -4.22 -1.56 -15.82
CA LEU A 27 -3.80 -2.95 -15.93
C LEU A 27 -2.90 -3.16 -17.15
N GLY A 28 -3.25 -2.56 -18.29
CA GLY A 28 -2.49 -2.62 -19.52
C GLY A 28 -1.09 -2.02 -19.41
N VAL A 29 -0.92 -0.92 -18.66
CA VAL A 29 0.38 -0.33 -18.35
C VAL A 29 1.22 -1.27 -17.46
N ALA A 30 0.61 -1.87 -16.43
CA ALA A 30 1.30 -2.83 -15.56
C ALA A 30 1.65 -4.14 -16.29
N MET A 31 0.87 -4.52 -17.31
CA MET A 31 1.02 -5.76 -18.08
C MET A 31 1.70 -5.55 -19.45
N GLN A 32 2.11 -4.33 -19.80
CA GLN A 32 2.70 -4.04 -21.10
C GLN A 32 4.00 -4.87 -21.26
N PRO A 33 4.06 -5.79 -22.25
CA PRO A 33 5.08 -6.84 -22.32
C PRO A 33 6.50 -6.35 -22.62
N SER A 34 6.75 -5.05 -22.62
CA SER A 34 8.08 -4.52 -22.86
C SER A 34 8.22 -3.16 -22.20
N TRP A 35 8.83 -3.12 -21.02
CA TRP A 35 9.72 -2.00 -20.68
C TRP A 35 11.11 -2.43 -21.12
N PRO A 36 11.39 -2.53 -22.45
CA PRO A 36 12.59 -3.20 -22.95
C PRO A 36 13.85 -2.56 -22.38
N ASN A 37 13.83 -1.23 -22.20
CA ASN A 37 14.91 -0.46 -21.61
C ASN A 37 15.16 -0.85 -20.15
N CYS A 38 14.11 -1.08 -19.35
CA CYS A 38 14.26 -1.55 -17.98
C CYS A 38 14.68 -3.02 -17.92
N THR A 39 14.06 -3.92 -18.71
CA THR A 39 14.49 -5.34 -18.75
C THR A 39 15.94 -5.48 -19.19
N SER A 40 16.37 -4.70 -20.18
CA SER A 40 17.76 -4.69 -20.64
C SER A 40 18.72 -4.12 -19.59
N ALA A 41 18.32 -3.05 -18.89
CA ALA A 41 19.13 -2.48 -17.81
C ALA A 41 19.30 -3.46 -16.62
N LEU A 42 18.28 -4.28 -16.35
CA LEU A 42 18.30 -5.32 -15.33
C LEU A 42 18.93 -6.64 -15.81
N GLY A 43 19.37 -6.73 -17.07
CA GLY A 43 19.89 -7.98 -17.65
C GLY A 43 18.87 -9.12 -17.71
N GLN A 44 17.58 -8.80 -17.70
CA GLN A 44 16.48 -9.77 -17.70
C GLN A 44 15.95 -10.04 -19.12
N PRO A 45 15.44 -11.25 -19.40
CA PRO A 45 14.82 -11.55 -20.69
C PRO A 45 13.62 -10.62 -20.99
N PRO A 46 13.39 -10.25 -22.26
CA PRO A 46 12.20 -9.48 -22.65
C PRO A 46 10.91 -10.15 -22.17
N GLY A 47 9.94 -9.36 -21.72
CA GLY A 47 8.64 -9.86 -21.24
C GLY A 47 8.61 -10.41 -19.81
N THR A 48 9.75 -10.46 -19.10
CA THR A 48 9.78 -10.92 -17.69
C THR A 48 9.33 -9.85 -16.70
N LEU A 49 9.11 -8.62 -17.16
CA LEU A 49 8.92 -7.48 -16.29
C LEU A 49 7.58 -7.46 -15.54
N ALA A 50 6.53 -8.10 -16.07
CA ALA A 50 5.29 -8.34 -15.34
C ALA A 50 5.53 -9.09 -14.02
N GLN A 51 6.61 -9.87 -13.92
CA GLN A 51 7.00 -10.56 -12.68
C GLN A 51 7.80 -9.65 -11.72
N LEU A 52 8.42 -8.58 -12.24
CA LEU A 52 9.17 -7.59 -11.45
C LEU A 52 8.24 -6.56 -10.79
N VAL A 53 7.13 -6.18 -11.45
CA VAL A 53 6.10 -5.30 -10.86
C VAL A 53 5.13 -6.03 -9.91
N GLN A 54 5.20 -7.36 -9.86
CA GLN A 54 4.53 -8.18 -8.82
C GLN A 54 5.41 -8.35 -7.56
N PHE A 55 6.48 -7.57 -7.43
CA PHE A 55 7.43 -7.47 -6.30
C PHE A 55 7.48 -8.72 -5.41
N LYS A 56 7.92 -9.85 -5.97
CA LYS A 56 7.96 -11.12 -5.24
C LYS A 56 8.96 -11.11 -4.08
N SER A 57 9.89 -10.14 -4.07
CA SER A 57 10.89 -9.97 -3.02
C SER A 57 11.34 -8.52 -2.88
N ALA A 58 11.85 -8.17 -1.69
CA ALA A 58 12.43 -6.86 -1.41
C ALA A 58 13.67 -6.57 -2.26
N ALA A 59 14.45 -7.61 -2.62
CA ALA A 59 15.61 -7.47 -3.47
C ALA A 59 15.24 -7.00 -4.89
N GLN A 60 14.21 -7.59 -5.48
CA GLN A 60 13.72 -7.18 -6.81
C GLN A 60 13.21 -5.74 -6.83
N LEU A 61 12.45 -5.35 -5.79
CA LEU A 61 11.99 -3.96 -5.65
C LEU A 61 13.18 -3.01 -5.51
N SER A 62 14.17 -3.35 -4.69
CA SER A 62 15.39 -2.55 -4.52
C SER A 62 16.17 -2.41 -5.83
N GLU A 63 16.32 -3.49 -6.60
CA GLU A 63 17.03 -3.49 -7.88
C GLU A 63 16.33 -2.57 -8.90
N LEU A 64 15.00 -2.71 -9.01
CA LEU A 64 14.17 -1.84 -9.84
C LEU A 64 14.30 -0.36 -9.46
N CYS A 65 14.26 -0.05 -8.16
CA CYS A 65 14.37 1.32 -7.66
C CYS A 65 15.78 1.90 -7.75
N SER A 66 16.81 1.06 -7.74
CA SER A 66 18.21 1.45 -7.95
C SER A 66 18.57 1.67 -9.42
N THR A 67 17.70 1.26 -10.35
CA THR A 67 17.93 1.34 -11.79
C THR A 67 17.19 2.54 -12.38
N PRO A 68 17.86 3.67 -12.71
CA PRO A 68 17.20 4.91 -13.10
C PRO A 68 16.27 4.76 -14.32
N THR A 69 16.67 3.95 -15.30
CA THR A 69 15.87 3.66 -16.50
C THR A 69 14.54 2.97 -16.16
N CYS A 70 14.48 2.19 -15.08
CA CYS A 70 13.24 1.56 -14.64
C CYS A 70 12.31 2.58 -13.97
N VAL A 71 12.86 3.43 -13.11
CA VAL A 71 12.11 4.53 -12.47
C VAL A 71 11.54 5.50 -13.51
N GLU A 72 12.32 5.87 -14.53
CA GLU A 72 11.88 6.73 -15.63
C GLU A 72 10.77 6.09 -16.47
N ASN A 73 10.86 4.79 -16.76
CA ASN A 73 9.80 4.06 -17.46
C ASN A 73 8.50 4.06 -16.65
N ILE A 74 8.55 3.84 -15.33
CA ILE A 74 7.37 3.91 -14.46
C ILE A 74 6.74 5.30 -14.54
N ASN A 75 7.55 6.35 -14.37
CA ASN A 75 7.06 7.73 -14.45
C ASN A 75 6.39 8.01 -15.80
N THR A 76 7.02 7.58 -16.89
CA THR A 76 6.48 7.76 -18.24
C THR A 76 5.17 6.99 -18.42
N ALA A 77 5.13 5.73 -17.99
CA ALA A 77 3.97 4.86 -18.18
C ALA A 77 2.72 5.35 -17.41
N TYR A 78 2.92 5.95 -16.24
CA TYR A 78 1.82 6.51 -15.44
C TYR A 78 1.55 8.00 -15.72
N SER A 79 2.42 8.71 -16.43
CA SER A 79 2.22 10.14 -16.76
C SER A 79 0.99 10.41 -17.63
N SER A 80 0.57 9.42 -18.43
CA SER A 80 -0.57 9.54 -19.35
C SER A 80 -1.88 9.02 -18.79
N MET A 81 -1.96 8.75 -17.48
CA MET A 81 -3.20 8.26 -16.88
C MET A 81 -4.30 9.32 -16.99
N PRO A 82 -5.53 8.93 -17.36
CA PRO A 82 -6.61 9.88 -17.59
C PRO A 82 -7.03 10.55 -16.28
N ASN A 83 -7.41 11.82 -16.39
CA ASN A 83 -7.98 12.55 -15.26
C ASN A 83 -9.47 12.19 -15.14
N CYS A 84 -9.74 11.11 -14.42
CA CYS A 84 -11.07 10.60 -14.17
C CYS A 84 -11.19 10.10 -12.72
N THR A 85 -12.42 9.98 -12.24
CA THR A 85 -12.74 9.47 -10.90
C THR A 85 -13.41 8.12 -11.02
N THR A 86 -12.92 7.12 -10.30
CA THR A 86 -13.54 5.79 -10.24
C THR A 86 -14.86 5.84 -9.45
N SER A 87 -15.65 4.75 -9.51
CA SER A 87 -16.93 4.66 -8.79
C SER A 87 -16.80 4.79 -7.27
N ASP A 88 -15.63 4.44 -6.72
CA ASP A 88 -15.26 4.55 -5.31
C ASP A 88 -14.51 5.86 -4.99
N GLY A 89 -14.55 6.85 -5.88
CA GLY A 89 -14.04 8.20 -5.62
C GLY A 89 -12.53 8.35 -5.72
N LEU A 90 -11.81 7.42 -6.34
CA LEU A 90 -10.37 7.53 -6.57
C LEU A 90 -10.11 8.39 -7.81
N GLU A 91 -9.39 9.51 -7.68
CA GLU A 91 -8.89 10.24 -8.84
C GLU A 91 -7.69 9.51 -9.43
N LEU A 92 -7.88 8.93 -10.62
CA LEU A 92 -6.93 7.98 -11.19
C LEU A 92 -5.56 8.60 -11.49
N HIS A 93 -5.57 9.82 -12.05
CA HIS A 93 -4.34 10.55 -12.35
C HIS A 93 -3.57 10.88 -11.07
N GLU A 94 -4.25 11.42 -10.05
CA GLU A 94 -3.65 11.72 -8.74
C GLU A 94 -3.09 10.45 -8.08
N ALA A 95 -3.86 9.35 -8.10
CA ALA A 95 -3.48 8.07 -7.51
C ALA A 95 -2.21 7.47 -8.12
N THR A 96 -1.91 7.80 -9.38
CA THR A 96 -0.83 7.16 -10.16
C THR A 96 0.35 8.07 -10.48
N ALA A 97 0.19 9.40 -10.36
CA ALA A 97 1.22 10.39 -10.68
C ALA A 97 2.55 10.16 -9.94
N PHE A 98 2.49 9.60 -8.73
CA PHE A 98 3.66 9.36 -7.88
C PHE A 98 4.03 7.89 -7.75
N THR A 99 3.59 7.02 -8.67
CA THR A 99 3.75 5.56 -8.55
C THR A 99 5.20 5.16 -8.25
N SER A 100 6.19 5.68 -8.99
CA SER A 100 7.60 5.34 -8.73
C SER A 100 8.08 5.78 -7.33
N ALA A 101 7.64 6.94 -6.86
CA ALA A 101 8.01 7.47 -5.55
C ALA A 101 7.36 6.68 -4.40
N VAL A 102 6.13 6.19 -4.60
CA VAL A 102 5.46 5.28 -3.67
C VAL A 102 6.21 3.94 -3.62
N LEU A 103 6.47 3.32 -4.78
CA LEU A 103 7.15 2.03 -4.88
C LEU A 103 8.54 2.07 -4.24
N CYS A 104 9.30 3.13 -4.51
CA CYS A 104 10.68 3.27 -4.07
C CYS A 104 10.83 3.97 -2.72
N SER A 105 9.74 4.20 -1.98
CA SER A 105 9.75 4.87 -0.68
C SER A 105 10.48 6.24 -0.69
N THR A 106 10.37 7.00 -1.79
CA THR A 106 10.95 8.34 -1.95
C THR A 106 9.90 9.45 -1.96
N LEU A 107 8.63 9.11 -1.74
CA LEU A 107 7.54 10.09 -1.67
C LEU A 107 7.74 11.08 -0.51
N PRO A 108 7.73 12.41 -0.76
CA PRO A 108 7.78 13.40 0.31
C PRO A 108 6.60 13.27 1.26
N ALA A 109 6.87 13.21 2.57
CA ALA A 109 5.82 13.11 3.59
C ALA A 109 4.83 14.29 3.56
N SER A 110 5.23 15.45 3.01
CA SER A 110 4.38 16.63 2.84
C SER A 110 3.24 16.45 1.84
N LEU A 111 3.30 15.42 0.98
CA LEU A 111 2.23 15.09 0.03
C LEU A 111 1.18 14.18 0.64
N LEU A 112 1.44 13.63 1.82
CA LEU A 112 0.53 12.72 2.53
C LEU A 112 -0.31 13.48 3.55
N THR A 113 -1.52 12.98 3.77
CA THR A 113 -2.41 13.55 4.79
C THR A 113 -1.97 13.11 6.18
N HIS A 114 -1.82 14.09 7.08
CA HIS A 114 -1.43 13.86 8.49
C HIS A 114 -2.37 14.50 9.52
N ASN A 115 -3.54 14.98 9.10
CA ASN A 115 -4.46 15.73 9.96
C ASN A 115 -5.63 14.90 10.50
N GLY A 116 -5.65 13.59 10.25
CA GLY A 116 -6.74 12.68 10.62
C GLY A 116 -7.99 12.79 9.76
N GLY A 117 -7.99 13.65 8.73
CA GLY A 117 -9.09 13.83 7.77
C GLY A 117 -9.25 12.66 6.80
N THR A 118 -10.04 12.85 5.75
CA THR A 118 -10.24 11.82 4.71
C THR A 118 -8.97 11.62 3.88
N CYS A 119 -8.62 10.36 3.59
CA CYS A 119 -7.50 10.04 2.72
C CYS A 119 -7.73 10.53 1.27
N THR A 120 -6.72 11.15 0.67
CA THR A 120 -6.68 11.49 -0.76
C THR A 120 -6.50 10.25 -1.63
N SER A 121 -6.56 10.40 -2.96
CA SER A 121 -6.30 9.30 -3.87
C SER A 121 -4.85 8.80 -3.75
N LEU A 122 -3.89 9.72 -3.53
CA LEU A 122 -2.49 9.38 -3.28
C LEU A 122 -2.30 8.62 -1.95
N ASP A 123 -2.94 9.08 -0.87
CA ASP A 123 -2.90 8.39 0.42
C ASP A 123 -3.37 6.93 0.29
N ARG A 124 -4.47 6.73 -0.45
CA ARG A 124 -5.05 5.40 -0.71
C ARG A 124 -4.09 4.51 -1.49
N THR A 125 -3.36 5.05 -2.47
CA THR A 125 -2.31 4.31 -3.20
C THR A 125 -1.17 3.89 -2.27
N VAL A 126 -0.70 4.78 -1.39
CA VAL A 126 0.36 4.47 -0.42
C VAL A 126 -0.08 3.36 0.53
N VAL A 127 -1.29 3.46 1.08
CA VAL A 127 -1.85 2.42 1.94
C VAL A 127 -1.96 1.09 1.20
N SER A 128 -2.50 1.10 -0.03
CA SER A 128 -2.66 -0.10 -0.87
C SER A 128 -1.33 -0.77 -1.16
N PHE A 129 -0.30 0.00 -1.52
CA PHE A 129 1.04 -0.53 -1.76
C PHE A 129 1.63 -1.13 -0.48
N ILE A 130 1.67 -0.37 0.63
CA ILE A 130 2.30 -0.81 1.87
C ILE A 130 1.63 -2.07 2.43
N MET A 131 0.31 -2.15 2.38
CA MET A 131 -0.44 -3.27 2.95
C MET A 131 -0.54 -4.45 1.98
N GLY A 132 -0.73 -4.19 0.70
CA GLY A 132 -1.04 -5.23 -0.29
C GLY A 132 0.14 -5.75 -1.10
N GLN A 133 1.21 -4.96 -1.25
CA GLN A 133 2.24 -5.24 -2.27
C GLN A 133 3.67 -5.08 -1.78
N ARG A 134 3.91 -4.30 -0.71
CA ARG A 134 5.26 -4.05 -0.22
C ARG A 134 5.88 -5.37 0.27
N PRO A 135 7.01 -5.77 -0.34
CA PRO A 135 7.65 -7.02 0.04
C PRO A 135 8.32 -6.93 1.41
N VAL A 136 8.32 -8.06 2.11
CA VAL A 136 9.05 -8.23 3.38
C VAL A 136 10.52 -8.58 3.07
N SER A 137 11.46 -8.15 3.91
CA SER A 137 12.88 -8.49 3.72
C SER A 137 13.12 -9.98 3.95
N ALA A 138 14.14 -10.51 3.26
CA ALA A 138 14.61 -11.88 3.49
C ALA A 138 15.09 -12.10 4.93
N ALA A 139 15.59 -11.05 5.60
CA ALA A 139 16.00 -11.10 6.99
C ALA A 139 14.80 -11.38 7.92
N CYS A 140 13.71 -10.64 7.77
CA CYS A 140 12.49 -10.90 8.51
C CYS A 140 11.95 -12.31 8.22
N LEU A 141 11.79 -12.69 6.95
CA LEU A 141 11.28 -14.01 6.57
C LEU A 141 12.13 -15.15 7.13
N GLY A 142 13.46 -14.97 7.16
CA GLY A 142 14.41 -15.91 7.74
C GLY A 142 14.25 -16.06 9.26
N GLU A 143 13.99 -14.98 9.99
CA GLU A 143 13.78 -15.02 11.45
C GLU A 143 12.50 -15.76 11.86
N ILE A 144 11.41 -15.60 11.08
CA ILE A 144 10.11 -16.20 11.41
C ILE A 144 9.83 -17.52 10.68
N GLY A 145 10.70 -17.94 9.76
CA GLY A 145 10.53 -19.16 8.96
C GLY A 145 9.27 -19.15 8.08
N ALA A 146 8.86 -17.97 7.58
CA ALA A 146 7.64 -17.80 6.81
C ALA A 146 7.90 -17.70 5.30
N ASN A 147 6.94 -18.19 4.51
CA ASN A 147 6.89 -18.00 3.06
C ASN A 147 5.96 -16.83 2.67
N ALA A 148 5.89 -15.81 3.53
CA ALA A 148 5.10 -14.61 3.30
C ALA A 148 5.77 -13.71 2.25
N SER A 149 4.98 -12.95 1.51
CA SER A 149 5.48 -11.98 0.53
C SER A 149 5.20 -10.53 0.91
N THR A 150 4.26 -10.23 1.81
CA THR A 150 3.82 -8.85 2.08
C THR A 150 3.76 -8.50 3.56
N ILE A 151 3.85 -7.21 3.89
CA ILE A 151 3.74 -6.71 5.27
C ILE A 151 2.44 -7.19 5.94
N ALA A 152 1.29 -7.09 5.25
CA ALA A 152 0.02 -7.55 5.83
C ALA A 152 0.04 -9.05 6.20
N SER A 153 0.72 -9.88 5.42
CA SER A 153 0.81 -11.32 5.68
C SER A 153 1.68 -11.69 6.88
N VAL A 154 2.54 -10.78 7.35
CA VAL A 154 3.40 -10.97 8.53
C VAL A 154 2.94 -10.15 9.74
N LEU A 155 1.82 -9.43 9.66
CA LEU A 155 1.31 -8.72 10.85
C LEU A 155 0.93 -9.72 11.95
N PRO A 156 1.28 -9.44 13.22
CA PRO A 156 0.94 -10.33 14.31
C PRO A 156 -0.57 -10.38 14.51
N VAL A 157 -1.11 -11.60 14.64
CA VAL A 157 -2.54 -11.85 14.93
C VAL A 157 -2.79 -12.31 16.36
N ASN A 158 -1.73 -12.60 17.13
CA ASN A 158 -1.77 -12.97 18.54
C ASN A 158 -0.40 -12.73 19.22
N ALA A 159 -0.37 -12.77 20.55
CA ALA A 159 0.83 -12.51 21.35
C ALA A 159 1.93 -13.57 21.26
N LEU A 160 1.64 -14.75 20.71
CA LEU A 160 2.62 -15.80 20.45
C LEU A 160 3.20 -15.72 19.04
N SER A 161 2.86 -14.69 18.26
CA SER A 161 3.37 -14.52 16.91
C SER A 161 4.91 -14.45 16.92
N PRO A 162 5.60 -15.23 16.07
CA PRO A 162 7.06 -15.17 15.92
C PRO A 162 7.56 -13.76 15.60
N VAL A 163 6.73 -12.96 14.92
CA VAL A 163 6.99 -11.57 14.53
C VAL A 163 7.29 -10.68 15.73
N CYS A 164 6.65 -10.93 16.88
CA CYS A 164 6.86 -10.13 18.08
C CYS A 164 8.24 -10.31 18.70
N HIS A 165 9.00 -11.32 18.28
CA HIS A 165 10.33 -11.63 18.78
C HIS A 165 11.39 -11.59 17.66
N ALA A 166 11.03 -11.09 16.48
CA ALA A 166 11.86 -11.03 15.29
C ALA A 166 12.26 -9.56 15.00
N PRO A 167 13.45 -9.09 15.45
CA PRO A 167 13.86 -7.70 15.30
C PRO A 167 13.85 -7.21 13.85
N ALA A 168 14.20 -8.07 12.88
CA ALA A 168 14.17 -7.70 11.47
C ALA A 168 12.72 -7.47 10.99
N CYS A 169 11.77 -8.27 11.45
CA CYS A 169 10.36 -8.08 11.12
C CYS A 169 9.78 -6.81 11.76
N LEU A 170 10.10 -6.54 13.02
CA LEU A 170 9.67 -5.31 13.68
C LEU A 170 10.25 -4.07 12.99
N ALA A 171 11.51 -4.14 12.51
CA ALA A 171 12.12 -3.07 11.73
C ALA A 171 11.41 -2.87 10.37
N ASP A 172 11.12 -3.94 9.63
CA ASP A 172 10.40 -3.87 8.35
C ASP A 172 9.00 -3.27 8.51
N ILE A 173 8.25 -3.74 9.51
CA ILE A 173 6.91 -3.23 9.81
C ILE A 173 7.00 -1.77 10.26
N GLY A 174 7.97 -1.42 11.11
CA GLY A 174 8.19 -0.04 11.56
C GLY A 174 8.52 0.92 10.42
N ALA A 175 9.37 0.50 9.48
CA ALA A 175 9.72 1.28 8.29
C ALA A 175 8.57 1.39 7.28
N ALA A 176 7.69 0.39 7.22
CA ALA A 176 6.45 0.45 6.46
C ALA A 176 5.45 1.41 7.12
N TYR A 177 5.31 1.30 8.43
CA TYR A 177 4.43 2.11 9.25
C TYR A 177 4.75 3.60 9.18
N SER A 178 6.04 3.99 9.21
CA SER A 178 6.45 5.39 9.16
C SER A 178 6.10 6.10 7.86
N GLN A 179 5.72 5.36 6.82
CA GLN A 179 5.32 5.88 5.51
C GLN A 179 3.80 5.99 5.34
N LEU A 180 3.01 5.49 6.31
CA LEU A 180 1.56 5.55 6.22
C LEU A 180 1.02 6.94 6.57
N PRO A 181 0.03 7.44 5.82
CA PRO A 181 -0.65 8.69 6.16
C PRO A 181 -1.47 8.57 7.46
N GLU A 182 -1.66 9.68 8.16
CA GLU A 182 -2.63 9.80 9.26
C GLU A 182 -3.96 10.33 8.72
N CYS A 183 -4.70 9.46 8.03
CA CYS A 183 -6.01 9.77 7.46
C CYS A 183 -7.01 8.63 7.70
N THR A 184 -8.27 8.89 7.39
CA THR A 184 -9.39 7.95 7.47
C THR A 184 -9.79 7.52 6.07
N LEU A 185 -9.77 6.22 5.80
CA LEU A 185 -10.19 5.63 4.54
C LEU A 185 -11.71 5.75 4.35
N PRO A 186 -12.24 5.58 3.12
CA PRO A 186 -13.68 5.66 2.85
C PRO A 186 -14.55 4.70 3.67
N ASP A 187 -13.99 3.56 4.07
CA ASP A 187 -14.64 2.55 4.93
C ASP A 187 -14.59 2.91 6.43
N GLY A 188 -14.02 4.06 6.79
CA GLY A 188 -13.85 4.52 8.16
C GLY A 188 -12.60 3.98 8.85
N THR A 189 -11.81 3.14 8.19
CA THR A 189 -10.60 2.55 8.79
C THR A 189 -9.45 3.57 8.84
N LYS A 190 -8.59 3.40 9.85
CA LYS A 190 -7.38 4.21 10.05
C LYS A 190 -6.18 3.26 10.00
N SER A 191 -5.65 3.01 8.81
CA SER A 191 -4.64 1.95 8.57
C SER A 191 -3.43 2.08 9.49
N ARG A 192 -2.94 3.30 9.71
CA ARG A 192 -1.84 3.56 10.64
C ARG A 192 -2.23 3.20 12.08
N ALA A 193 -3.36 3.67 12.59
CA ALA A 193 -3.80 3.32 13.94
C ALA A 193 -4.04 1.81 14.11
N ALA A 194 -4.55 1.12 13.07
CA ALA A 194 -4.79 -0.32 13.09
C ALA A 194 -3.49 -1.13 13.24
N ILE A 195 -2.44 -0.80 12.48
CA ILE A 195 -1.13 -1.46 12.59
C ILE A 195 -0.48 -1.19 13.95
N GLN A 196 -0.53 0.06 14.41
CA GLN A 196 -0.01 0.41 15.73
C GLN A 196 -0.70 -0.40 16.83
N THR A 197 -2.03 -0.47 16.76
CA THR A 197 -2.83 -1.24 17.71
C THR A 197 -2.48 -2.73 17.64
N ALA A 198 -2.28 -3.31 16.45
CA ALA A 198 -1.89 -4.71 16.32
C ALA A 198 -0.51 -4.99 16.96
N LEU A 199 0.49 -4.15 16.68
CA LEU A 199 1.82 -4.29 17.29
C LEU A 199 1.77 -4.14 18.81
N ASP A 200 1.10 -3.10 19.31
CA ASP A 200 1.00 -2.83 20.74
C ASP A 200 0.17 -3.90 21.46
N SER A 201 -0.95 -4.32 20.87
CA SER A 201 -1.87 -5.27 21.50
C SER A 201 -1.37 -6.70 21.46
N PHE A 202 -0.46 -7.06 20.56
CA PHE A 202 0.03 -8.43 20.48
C PHE A 202 1.46 -8.57 20.98
N CYS A 203 2.36 -7.65 20.60
CA CYS A 203 3.77 -7.79 20.94
C CYS A 203 4.15 -7.20 22.30
N ASN A 204 3.30 -6.33 22.88
CA ASN A 204 3.54 -5.76 24.21
C ASN A 204 2.67 -6.38 25.32
N LEU A 205 1.85 -7.40 25.02
CA LEU A 205 1.12 -8.13 26.06
C LEU A 205 2.07 -9.04 26.85
N PRO A 206 1.93 -9.09 28.20
CA PRO A 206 2.68 -10.05 28.99
C PRO A 206 2.27 -11.47 28.57
N VAL A 207 3.23 -12.23 28.04
CA VAL A 207 3.03 -13.65 27.71
C VAL A 207 2.61 -14.36 29.01
N PRO A 208 1.45 -15.03 29.07
CA PRO A 208 1.07 -15.79 30.25
C PRO A 208 2.10 -16.89 30.46
N SER A 209 2.97 -16.69 31.46
CA SER A 209 3.99 -17.65 31.85
C SER A 209 3.35 -19.00 32.13
N ALA A 210 3.85 -20.05 31.47
CA ALA A 210 3.44 -21.44 31.66
C ALA A 210 3.66 -21.85 33.12
N GLY A 211 2.65 -21.65 33.96
CA GLY A 211 2.83 -21.72 35.40
C GLY A 211 1.56 -21.59 36.22
N ARG A 212 0.48 -22.29 35.83
CA ARG A 212 -0.53 -22.93 36.72
C ARG A 212 -1.75 -23.31 35.90
N ARG A 213 -2.03 -24.62 35.79
CA ARG A 213 -3.40 -25.10 35.61
C ARG A 213 -4.25 -24.53 36.76
N ARG A 214 -5.14 -23.60 36.46
CA ARG A 214 -6.40 -23.46 37.18
C ARG A 214 -7.50 -23.58 36.15
N GLU A 215 -8.21 -24.70 36.24
CA GLU A 215 -9.54 -24.87 35.67
C GLU A 215 -10.42 -23.70 36.16
N GLY A 216 -11.17 -23.07 35.25
CA GLY A 216 -12.17 -22.08 35.64
C GLY A 216 -12.42 -20.98 34.62
N HIS A 217 -13.45 -21.22 33.81
CA HIS A 217 -14.39 -20.25 33.24
C HIS A 217 -14.02 -19.37 32.03
N HIS A 218 -14.82 -19.65 30.99
CA HIS A 218 -15.43 -18.77 30.01
C HIS A 218 -14.54 -18.04 29.01
N GLY A 219 -14.54 -18.63 27.81
CA GLY A 219 -13.94 -18.09 26.61
C GLY A 219 -14.52 -16.73 26.23
N TRP A 220 -13.60 -15.81 25.99
CA TRP A 220 -13.81 -14.70 25.08
C TRP A 220 -13.07 -15.05 23.79
N LEU A 221 -13.80 -15.71 22.89
CA LEU A 221 -13.51 -15.72 21.46
C LEU A 221 -13.77 -14.29 20.96
N LEU A 222 -12.75 -13.44 20.99
CA LEU A 222 -12.75 -12.25 20.14
C LEU A 222 -12.41 -12.71 18.73
N LEU A 223 -13.47 -13.05 18.00
CA LEU A 223 -13.51 -13.06 16.54
C LEU A 223 -13.12 -11.66 16.06
N LEU A 224 -11.84 -11.47 15.74
CA LEU A 224 -11.44 -10.42 14.81
C LEU A 224 -11.95 -10.87 13.43
N PRO A 225 -12.87 -10.14 12.79
CA PRO A 225 -13.40 -10.55 11.51
C PRO A 225 -12.28 -10.46 10.47
N ILE A 226 -12.07 -11.60 9.83
CA ILE A 226 -11.49 -11.75 8.50
C ILE A 226 -12.37 -10.91 7.55
N LEU A 227 -12.10 -9.61 7.41
CA LEU A 227 -12.81 -8.71 6.50
C LEU A 227 -11.86 -7.65 5.91
N LEU A 228 -10.70 -8.07 5.40
CA LEU A 228 -9.82 -7.16 4.65
C LEU A 228 -9.47 -7.62 3.23
N PHE A 229 -9.99 -8.76 2.75
CA PHE A 229 -9.60 -9.28 1.44
C PHE A 229 -10.71 -10.06 0.75
N SER A 230 -11.76 -9.37 0.30
CA SER A 230 -12.71 -9.98 -0.66
C SER A 230 -13.21 -9.05 -1.78
N ASP A 231 -12.97 -7.73 -1.73
CA ASP A 231 -13.47 -6.80 -2.77
C ASP A 231 -12.36 -5.99 -3.45
N LEU A 232 -11.30 -6.67 -3.87
CA LEU A 232 -10.31 -6.14 -4.82
C LEU A 232 -9.94 -7.23 -5.83
N TYR A 233 -10.97 -7.70 -6.55
CA TYR A 233 -10.90 -8.35 -7.86
C TYR A 233 -12.19 -8.06 -8.63
#